data_AF-A0A2K9CAE7-F1
#
_entry.id   AF-A0A2K9CAE7-F1
#
_cell.length_a   1.000
_cell.length_b   1.000
_cell.length_c   1.000
_cell.angle_alpha   90.00
_cell.angle_beta   90.00
_cell.angle_gamma   90.00
#
_symmetry.space_group_name_H-M   'P 1'
#
loop_
_entity.id
_entity.type
_entity.pdbx_description
1 polymer ?
#
loop_
_entity_poly.entity_id
_entity_poly.type
_entity_poly.pdbx_seq_one_letter_code
_entity_poly.pdbx_strand_id
1 'polypeptide(L)'
;MQPIRFKDLLINFTTEFDLLWSAKDSGADNAATFWRPNTTADSLNSFSSLGDVIANDYRTINNRKFVAVVSEADTVNGTALRAPVGFNLVWKNAAKKVRSEFSVWKPVPPEGYVAMGMVCCIGYDKPTLNAVRCVRADLAVDAYIGNSIWNDKGSGAHLDFSAWDVHTPDVEPGAAYIATGTFYGTDGWTRPSFGARPYALRMELALQESPLPAPPAPLAAVETEPSATVCELPWFTVKDSNLTPFEQLHYSPMYRLQRIDRYLAVGVGQNTTPQGKTFNWTAYKGEVDDHSIDFTTLTGIQLAYEWSPISRPVIFSAQLSKSFTHTTQSAKGWGASMPLEVAAYVPASQTIAAYVIRSEYTLYRQDGSQLASTVSYTNGDTVYFSEASEAAPEDEENLPAPAPPEVPEIVEEALAQPSVEPVLEITPHDFTDNTLFP
;
A
#
# COMPACT_ATOMS: atom_id res chain seq x y z
N MET A 1 -10.44 17.64 4.06
CA MET A 1 -9.62 16.51 3.59
C MET A 1 -10.07 15.25 4.30
N GLN A 2 -10.31 14.16 3.57
CA GLN A 2 -10.51 12.87 4.21
C GLN A 2 -9.17 12.35 4.75
N PRO A 3 -9.12 11.88 6.02
CA PRO A 3 -7.90 11.30 6.56
C PRO A 3 -7.61 9.96 5.90
N ILE A 4 -6.33 9.61 5.87
CA ILE A 4 -5.90 8.30 5.39
C ILE A 4 -6.18 7.28 6.48
N ARG A 5 -6.81 6.16 6.11
CA ARG A 5 -7.21 5.13 7.06
C ARG A 5 -6.31 3.90 6.91
N PHE A 6 -5.77 3.42 8.02
CA PHE A 6 -5.13 2.10 8.11
C PHE A 6 -5.73 1.34 9.29
N LYS A 7 -6.46 0.26 9.01
CA LYS A 7 -7.29 -0.46 10.00
C LYS A 7 -8.23 0.50 10.75
N ASP A 8 -8.03 0.67 12.06
CA ASP A 8 -8.78 1.54 12.96
C ASP A 8 -8.05 2.87 13.28
N LEU A 9 -6.93 3.17 12.61
CA LEU A 9 -6.20 4.43 12.71
C LEU A 9 -6.54 5.39 11.57
N LEU A 10 -6.84 6.64 11.90
CA LEU A 10 -6.93 7.75 10.95
C LEU A 10 -5.67 8.59 11.03
N ILE A 11 -5.07 8.90 9.89
CA ILE A 11 -3.84 9.70 9.74
C ILE A 11 -4.18 10.95 8.94
N ASN A 12 -3.78 12.11 9.47
CA ASN A 12 -3.88 13.39 8.80
C ASN A 12 -2.58 14.18 9.04
N PHE A 13 -2.49 15.38 8.48
CA PHE A 13 -1.29 16.21 8.57
C PHE A 13 -1.62 17.61 9.10
N THR A 14 -0.73 18.14 9.93
CA THR A 14 -0.72 19.56 10.27
C THR A 14 0.54 20.23 9.73
N THR A 15 0.37 21.48 9.32
CA THR A 15 1.45 22.41 8.93
C THR A 15 1.51 23.62 9.84
N GLU A 16 0.75 23.63 10.93
CA GLU A 16 0.71 24.72 11.90
C GLU A 16 1.28 24.26 13.24
N PHE A 17 2.10 25.12 13.85
CA PHE A 17 2.85 24.79 15.04
C PHE A 17 2.95 25.97 16.01
N ASP A 18 2.97 25.65 17.30
CA ASP A 18 3.22 26.62 18.38
C ASP A 18 4.68 26.53 18.84
N LEU A 19 5.39 27.65 18.90
CA LEU A 19 6.77 27.68 19.39
C LEU A 19 6.79 27.42 20.90
N LEU A 20 7.50 26.37 21.32
CA LEU A 20 7.71 26.06 22.74
C LEU A 20 9.00 26.70 23.26
N TRP A 21 10.09 26.56 22.51
CA TRP A 21 11.40 27.05 22.95
C TRP A 21 12.36 27.32 21.79
N SER A 22 13.29 28.25 22.00
CA SER A 22 14.37 28.57 21.07
C SER A 22 15.69 28.45 21.80
N ALA A 23 16.65 27.75 21.20
CA ALA A 23 18.02 27.66 21.70
C ALA A 23 18.82 28.96 21.52
N LYS A 24 18.19 30.02 21.00
CA LYS A 24 18.82 31.33 20.88
C LYS A 24 19.25 31.82 22.27
N ASP A 25 20.50 32.25 22.37
CA ASP A 25 21.14 32.70 23.62
C ASP A 25 21.25 31.61 24.71
N SER A 26 21.05 30.33 24.38
CA SER A 26 21.26 29.21 25.31
C SER A 26 22.74 28.86 25.53
N GLY A 27 23.64 29.39 24.69
CA GLY A 27 25.05 29.01 24.66
C GLY A 27 25.34 27.79 23.78
N ALA A 28 24.32 27.05 23.32
CA ALA A 28 24.52 25.92 22.43
C ALA A 28 25.22 26.33 21.12
N ASP A 29 26.11 25.46 20.64
CA ASP A 29 26.92 25.70 19.44
C ASP A 29 26.06 25.82 18.17
N ASN A 30 24.90 25.16 18.15
CA ASN A 30 24.01 25.06 17.00
C ASN A 30 22.64 25.67 17.28
N ALA A 31 22.01 26.24 16.25
CA ALA A 31 20.66 26.77 16.33
C ALA A 31 19.62 25.65 16.46
N ALA A 32 18.62 25.88 17.31
CA ALA A 32 17.43 25.04 17.36
C ALA A 32 16.17 25.80 17.79
N THR A 33 15.03 25.33 17.32
CA THR A 33 13.70 25.70 17.78
C THR A 33 12.83 24.46 17.96
N PHE A 34 12.04 24.43 19.03
CA PHE A 34 11.18 23.33 19.42
C PHE A 34 9.72 23.78 19.37
N TRP A 35 8.87 22.95 18.77
CA TRP A 35 7.53 23.33 18.38
C TRP A 35 6.52 22.23 18.69
N ARG A 36 5.30 22.62 19.05
CA ARG A 36 4.17 21.72 19.21
C ARG A 36 3.31 21.71 17.96
N PRO A 37 3.01 20.54 17.36
CA PRO A 37 2.00 20.43 16.31
C PRO A 37 0.65 20.94 16.81
N ASN A 38 0.04 21.84 16.05
CA ASN A 38 -1.25 22.42 16.37
C ASN A 38 -2.37 21.59 15.68
N THR A 39 -3.32 21.10 16.47
CA THR A 39 -4.50 20.34 16.01
C THR A 39 -5.82 21.07 16.29
N THR A 40 -5.79 22.39 16.55
CA THR A 40 -7.00 23.15 16.91
C THR A 40 -7.88 23.51 15.73
N ALA A 41 -7.43 23.32 14.50
CA ALA A 41 -8.26 23.50 13.31
C ALA A 41 -9.47 22.56 13.36
N ASP A 42 -10.64 23.01 12.87
CA ASP A 42 -11.88 22.23 12.91
C ASP A 42 -11.74 20.83 12.28
N SER A 43 -10.94 20.70 11.23
CA SER A 43 -10.66 19.43 10.56
C SER A 43 -9.75 18.48 11.35
N LEU A 44 -9.08 18.97 12.40
CA LEU A 44 -8.10 18.24 13.21
C LEU A 44 -8.47 18.14 14.69
N ASN A 45 -9.64 18.64 15.11
CA ASN A 45 -10.04 18.71 16.52
C ASN A 45 -10.10 17.35 17.24
N SER A 46 -10.30 16.26 16.51
CA SER A 46 -10.28 14.87 17.01
C SER A 46 -8.90 14.22 16.91
N PHE A 47 -7.93 14.88 16.29
CA PHE A 47 -6.60 14.37 16.06
C PHE A 47 -5.66 14.77 17.20
N SER A 48 -4.80 13.83 17.56
CA SER A 48 -3.76 13.96 18.57
C SER A 48 -2.39 13.97 17.94
N SER A 49 -1.47 14.73 18.54
CA SER A 49 -0.06 14.68 18.17
C SER A 49 0.59 13.37 18.66
N LEU A 50 1.61 12.95 17.92
CA LEU A 50 2.48 11.82 18.22
C LEU A 50 3.82 12.23 18.86
N GLY A 51 4.09 13.54 18.94
CA GLY A 51 5.31 14.12 19.48
C GLY A 51 5.47 15.58 19.07
N ASP A 52 6.45 16.25 19.67
CA ASP A 52 6.84 17.60 19.31
C ASP A 52 7.93 17.59 18.21
N VAL A 53 8.21 18.74 17.64
CA VAL A 53 9.09 18.93 16.49
C VAL A 53 10.29 19.77 16.88
N ILE A 54 11.45 19.45 16.31
CA ILE A 54 12.65 20.28 16.40
C ILE A 54 13.11 20.68 14.99
N ALA A 55 13.55 21.92 14.85
CA ALA A 55 14.21 22.44 13.66
C ALA A 55 15.60 22.96 14.01
N ASN A 56 16.54 22.83 13.08
CA ASN A 56 17.95 23.20 13.24
C ASN A 56 18.23 24.67 12.85
N ASP A 57 17.21 25.52 12.88
CA ASP A 57 17.34 26.95 12.66
C ASP A 57 16.32 27.74 13.51
N TYR A 58 16.32 29.07 13.33
CA TYR A 58 15.42 29.99 14.04
C TYR A 58 14.22 30.43 13.19
N ARG A 59 14.00 29.83 12.02
CA ARG A 59 12.89 30.19 11.14
C ARG A 59 11.63 29.48 11.62
N THR A 60 10.47 30.09 11.35
CA THR A 60 9.19 29.39 11.52
C THR A 60 9.13 28.16 10.62
N ILE A 61 8.53 27.09 11.15
CA ILE A 61 8.25 25.85 10.43
C ILE A 61 6.82 25.78 9.91
N ASN A 62 5.96 26.75 10.26
CA ASN A 62 4.58 26.78 9.79
C ASN A 62 4.57 26.87 8.26
N ASN A 63 3.72 26.06 7.64
CA ASN A 63 3.58 25.92 6.18
C ASN A 63 4.88 25.51 5.46
N ARG A 64 5.82 24.90 6.19
CA ARG A 64 7.11 24.39 5.65
C ARG A 64 7.44 22.97 6.08
N LYS A 65 6.86 22.51 7.19
CA LYS A 65 6.93 21.12 7.65
C LYS A 65 5.54 20.52 7.76
N PHE A 66 5.48 19.21 7.57
CA PHE A 66 4.27 18.41 7.73
C PHE A 66 4.53 17.43 8.86
N VAL A 67 3.58 17.31 9.79
CA VAL A 67 3.62 16.32 10.85
C VAL A 67 2.35 15.50 10.81
N ALA A 68 2.52 14.19 10.87
CA ALA A 68 1.41 13.27 10.97
C ALA A 68 0.74 13.41 12.34
N VAL A 69 -0.57 13.60 12.32
CA VAL A 69 -1.44 13.60 13.49
C VAL A 69 -2.47 12.50 13.32
N VAL A 70 -2.94 11.92 14.42
CA VAL A 70 -3.74 10.69 14.36
C VAL A 70 -5.00 10.75 15.19
N SER A 71 -6.02 10.02 14.75
CA SER A 71 -7.28 9.85 15.47
C SER A 71 -7.74 8.40 15.41
N GLU A 72 -8.63 8.02 16.31
CA GLU A 72 -9.33 6.74 16.25
C GLU A 72 -10.39 6.80 15.14
N ALA A 73 -10.50 5.73 14.34
CA ALA A 73 -11.59 5.61 13.38
C ALA A 73 -12.94 5.38 14.08
N ASP A 74 -12.94 4.64 15.20
CA ASP A 74 -14.08 4.50 16.11
C ASP A 74 -13.82 5.33 17.38
N THR A 75 -14.53 6.44 17.53
CA THR A 75 -14.33 7.36 18.65
C THR A 75 -14.81 6.82 20.00
N VAL A 76 -15.57 5.72 20.01
CA VAL A 76 -16.16 5.14 21.22
C VAL A 76 -15.38 3.91 21.67
N ASN A 77 -15.13 2.96 20.76
CA ASN A 77 -14.48 1.68 21.08
C ASN A 77 -13.09 1.54 20.45
N GLY A 78 -12.51 2.65 19.96
CA GLY A 78 -11.20 2.69 19.33
C GLY A 78 -10.10 2.08 20.20
N THR A 79 -9.20 1.35 19.54
CA THR A 79 -8.05 0.72 20.19
C THR A 79 -6.72 1.05 19.54
N ALA A 80 -6.72 1.90 18.49
CA ALA A 80 -5.52 2.28 17.77
C ALA A 80 -4.59 3.14 18.62
N LEU A 81 -5.14 3.91 19.57
CA LEU A 81 -4.43 4.92 20.35
C LEU A 81 -4.67 4.75 21.86
N ARG A 82 -3.62 4.97 22.66
CA ARG A 82 -3.72 5.06 24.12
C ARG A 82 -2.90 6.22 24.65
N ALA A 83 -3.27 6.74 25.81
CA ALA A 83 -2.40 7.64 26.56
C ALA A 83 -1.13 6.88 26.99
N PRO A 84 0.04 7.52 27.04
CA PRO A 84 1.20 6.96 27.74
C PRO A 84 0.86 6.70 29.21
N VAL A 85 1.56 5.75 29.84
CA VAL A 85 1.43 5.47 31.29
C VAL A 85 2.34 6.36 32.14
N GLY A 86 3.23 7.12 31.50
CA GLY A 86 4.14 8.05 32.14
C GLY A 86 5.13 8.66 31.17
N PHE A 87 6.10 9.40 31.70
CA PHE A 87 7.16 10.05 30.94
C PHE A 87 8.47 9.95 31.69
N ASN A 88 9.54 9.65 30.97
CA ASN A 88 10.92 9.67 31.46
C ASN A 88 11.59 10.97 31.01
N LEU A 89 12.23 11.69 31.93
CA LEU A 89 13.01 12.88 31.60
C LEU A 89 14.23 12.45 30.78
N VAL A 90 14.43 13.08 29.63
CA VAL A 90 15.61 12.86 28.78
C VAL A 90 16.57 14.01 28.90
N TRP A 91 16.04 15.24 28.87
CA TRP A 91 16.88 16.44 28.97
C TRP A 91 16.12 17.60 29.61
N LYS A 92 16.87 18.50 30.24
CA LYS A 92 16.41 19.82 30.64
C LYS A 92 17.56 20.80 30.51
N ASN A 93 17.27 22.03 30.12
CA ASN A 93 18.28 23.07 29.89
C ASN A 93 18.85 23.68 31.20
N ALA A 94 18.85 22.92 32.30
CA ALA A 94 19.27 23.41 33.62
C ALA A 94 20.75 23.78 33.62
N ALA A 95 21.01 25.08 33.72
CA ALA A 95 22.33 25.71 33.78
C ALA A 95 22.33 26.88 34.79
N LYS A 96 23.50 27.47 35.07
CA LYS A 96 23.63 28.57 36.06
C LYS A 96 22.82 29.82 35.74
N LYS A 97 22.48 30.06 34.46
CA LYS A 97 21.73 31.24 33.98
C LYS A 97 20.77 30.82 32.88
N VAL A 98 19.61 30.29 33.25
CA VAL A 98 18.54 29.93 32.30
C VAL A 98 17.53 31.07 32.22
N ARG A 99 17.23 31.55 31.01
CA ARG A 99 16.20 32.58 30.78
C ARG A 99 14.78 32.01 30.78
N SER A 100 14.62 30.79 30.27
CA SER A 100 13.36 30.05 30.24
C SER A 100 13.64 28.57 30.44
N GLU A 101 12.97 27.98 31.43
CA GLU A 101 13.09 26.56 31.71
C GLU A 101 12.44 25.74 30.62
N PHE A 102 13.11 24.67 30.18
CA PHE A 102 12.63 23.80 29.13
C PHE A 102 13.12 22.37 29.34
N SER A 103 12.27 21.40 29.04
CA SER A 103 12.57 19.97 29.20
C SER A 103 12.03 19.12 28.07
N VAL A 104 12.69 17.99 27.82
CA VAL A 104 12.34 16.99 26.81
C VAL A 104 12.15 15.64 27.50
N TRP A 105 11.05 14.98 27.16
CA TRP A 105 10.55 13.78 27.81
C TRP A 105 10.25 12.69 26.79
N LYS A 106 10.56 11.45 27.15
CA LYS A 106 10.18 10.26 26.39
C LYS A 106 8.89 9.67 26.95
N PRO A 107 7.81 9.55 26.16
CA PRO A 107 6.61 8.86 26.60
C PRO A 107 6.90 7.39 26.91
N VAL A 108 6.29 6.86 27.96
CA VAL A 108 6.29 5.43 28.28
C VAL A 108 4.99 4.84 27.76
N PRO A 109 5.01 4.06 26.66
CA PRO A 109 3.80 3.47 26.12
C PRO A 109 3.25 2.35 27.03
N PRO A 110 1.92 2.13 27.06
CA PRO A 110 1.35 0.93 27.65
C PRO A 110 1.77 -0.33 26.86
N GLU A 111 1.58 -1.50 27.45
CA GLU A 111 1.84 -2.79 26.79
C GLU A 111 1.03 -2.92 25.50
N GLY A 112 1.68 -3.39 24.42
CA GLY A 112 1.08 -3.49 23.09
C GLY A 112 1.06 -2.20 22.27
N TYR A 113 1.62 -1.09 22.80
CA TYR A 113 1.70 0.20 22.13
C TYR A 113 3.14 0.69 22.03
N VAL A 114 3.37 1.66 21.14
CA VAL A 114 4.66 2.31 20.90
C VAL A 114 4.53 3.84 20.98
N ALA A 115 5.61 4.49 21.40
CA ALA A 115 5.72 5.94 21.40
C ALA A 115 6.47 6.40 20.14
N MET A 116 5.88 7.35 19.41
CA MET A 116 6.33 7.72 18.06
C MET A 116 7.25 8.94 18.02
N GLY A 117 7.36 9.69 19.12
CA GLY A 117 8.15 10.91 19.23
C GLY A 117 8.35 11.36 20.68
N MET A 118 9.03 12.50 20.87
CA MET A 118 9.33 13.08 22.19
C MET A 118 8.37 14.22 22.54
N VAL A 119 8.22 14.52 23.83
CA VAL A 119 7.38 15.61 24.33
C VAL A 119 8.24 16.67 25.01
N CYS A 120 8.00 17.92 24.66
CA CYS A 120 8.69 19.10 25.15
C CYS A 120 7.79 19.89 26.11
N CYS A 121 8.37 20.45 27.16
CA CYS A 121 7.63 21.25 28.14
C CYS A 121 8.35 22.57 28.39
N ILE A 122 7.55 23.64 28.51
CA ILE A 122 7.98 24.90 29.11
C ILE A 122 7.98 24.65 30.63
N GLY A 123 9.13 24.76 31.28
CA GLY A 123 9.34 24.29 32.65
C GLY A 123 9.97 22.89 32.74
N TYR A 124 10.20 22.45 33.97
CA TYR A 124 10.72 21.10 34.29
C TYR A 124 9.66 20.14 34.81
N ASP A 125 8.40 20.55 34.82
CA ASP A 125 7.31 19.69 35.24
C ASP A 125 7.01 18.62 34.20
N LYS A 126 6.65 17.44 34.70
CA LYS A 126 6.32 16.29 33.85
C LYS A 126 5.10 16.60 32.96
N PRO A 127 5.08 16.20 31.67
CA PRO A 127 3.92 16.39 30.80
C PRO A 127 2.68 15.66 31.32
N THR A 128 1.50 16.14 30.90
CA THR A 128 0.24 15.44 31.15
C THR A 128 0.11 14.21 30.24
N LEU A 129 -0.64 13.19 30.67
CA LEU A 129 -0.86 11.98 29.86
C LEU A 129 -1.66 12.23 28.56
N ASN A 130 -2.21 13.44 28.39
CA ASN A 130 -2.91 13.85 27.17
C ASN A 130 -2.02 14.63 26.19
N ALA A 131 -0.74 14.86 26.51
CA ALA A 131 0.16 15.61 25.65
C ALA A 131 0.37 14.93 24.28
N VAL A 132 0.33 13.59 24.25
CA VAL A 132 0.48 12.76 23.04
C VAL A 132 -0.34 11.47 23.17
N ARG A 133 -0.44 10.72 22.07
CA ARG A 133 -0.91 9.33 22.07
C ARG A 133 0.18 8.36 21.66
N CYS A 134 0.15 7.18 22.26
CA CYS A 134 0.89 5.99 21.85
C CYS A 134 0.04 5.21 20.84
N VAL A 135 0.70 4.60 19.86
CA VAL A 135 0.07 3.90 18.73
C VAL A 135 0.15 2.39 18.96
N ARG A 136 -0.92 1.65 18.65
CA ARG A 136 -0.91 0.18 18.77
C ARG A 136 0.20 -0.39 17.89
N ALA A 137 0.95 -1.36 18.40
CA ALA A 137 2.21 -1.80 17.79
C ALA A 137 2.06 -2.32 16.34
N ASP A 138 0.92 -2.91 15.98
CA ASP A 138 0.64 -3.43 14.63
C ASP A 138 0.28 -2.36 13.58
N LEU A 139 0.15 -1.10 14.01
CA LEU A 139 -0.07 0.09 13.19
C LEU A 139 1.23 0.85 12.90
N ALA A 140 2.34 0.37 13.46
CA ALA A 140 3.67 0.94 13.31
C ALA A 140 4.67 -0.11 12.86
N VAL A 141 5.83 0.35 12.40
CA VAL A 141 6.98 -0.49 12.04
C VAL A 141 8.24 0.07 12.70
N ASP A 142 9.18 -0.81 13.07
CA ASP A 142 10.49 -0.40 13.54
C ASP A 142 11.16 0.49 12.48
N ALA A 143 11.69 1.62 12.90
CA ALA A 143 12.32 2.60 12.04
C ALA A 143 13.81 2.77 12.40
N TYR A 144 14.51 3.63 11.65
CA TYR A 144 15.92 3.89 11.87
C TYR A 144 16.16 5.33 12.34
N ILE A 145 17.18 5.50 13.18
CA ILE A 145 17.69 6.82 13.55
C ILE A 145 18.29 7.46 12.30
N GLY A 146 17.80 8.62 11.89
CA GLY A 146 18.24 9.33 10.71
C GLY A 146 19.39 10.31 10.98
N ASN A 147 19.33 11.45 10.30
CA ASN A 147 20.31 12.52 10.43
C ASN A 147 20.21 13.24 11.78
N SER A 148 21.34 13.76 12.28
CA SER A 148 21.35 14.65 13.44
C SER A 148 20.60 15.95 13.11
N ILE A 149 19.64 16.33 13.95
CA ILE A 149 18.96 17.62 13.86
C ILE A 149 19.67 18.64 14.73
N TRP A 150 19.97 18.28 15.99
CA TRP A 150 20.61 19.19 16.96
C TRP A 150 21.25 18.43 18.12
N ASN A 151 22.19 19.07 18.81
CA ASN A 151 22.66 18.67 20.14
C ASN A 151 22.92 19.90 21.00
N ASP A 152 22.92 19.71 22.32
CA ASP A 152 23.00 20.81 23.27
C ASP A 152 24.43 21.21 23.66
N LYS A 153 25.44 20.71 22.94
CA LYS A 153 26.84 21.04 23.19
C LYS A 153 27.06 22.55 23.19
N GLY A 154 27.81 23.04 24.18
CA GLY A 154 28.04 24.48 24.40
C GLY A 154 27.01 25.15 25.32
N SER A 155 25.83 24.57 25.53
CA SER A 155 24.76 25.18 26.34
C SER A 155 25.10 25.32 27.83
N GLY A 156 26.04 24.51 28.33
CA GLY A 156 26.37 24.43 29.74
C GLY A 156 25.26 23.78 30.60
N ALA A 157 24.29 23.11 29.97
CA ALA A 157 23.32 22.28 30.66
C ALA A 157 24.02 21.12 31.40
N HIS A 158 23.41 20.66 32.49
CA HIS A 158 23.95 19.54 33.28
C HIS A 158 23.72 18.16 32.66
N LEU A 159 22.80 18.06 31.70
CA LEU A 159 22.50 16.84 30.96
C LEU A 159 22.88 17.06 29.52
N ASP A 160 23.40 16.03 28.86
CA ASP A 160 23.69 16.06 27.43
C ASP A 160 22.47 15.61 26.64
N PHE A 161 22.30 16.16 25.44
CA PHE A 161 21.18 15.80 24.56
C PHE A 161 21.53 15.89 23.09
N SER A 162 20.93 14.99 22.31
CA SER A 162 20.86 15.10 20.86
C SER A 162 19.50 14.66 20.33
N ALA A 163 19.08 15.31 19.26
CA ALA A 163 17.85 15.05 18.53
C ALA A 163 18.16 14.59 17.09
N TRP A 164 17.42 13.59 16.64
CA TRP A 164 17.65 12.90 15.37
C TRP A 164 16.35 12.78 14.57
N ASP A 165 16.46 12.85 13.25
CA ASP A 165 15.37 12.49 12.34
C ASP A 165 15.03 10.99 12.49
N VAL A 166 13.84 10.59 12.04
CA VAL A 166 13.44 9.18 11.92
C VAL A 166 13.32 8.83 10.44
N HIS A 167 13.99 7.77 10.02
CA HIS A 167 13.94 7.25 8.65
C HIS A 167 13.12 5.96 8.60
N THR A 168 12.31 5.80 7.56
CA THR A 168 11.52 4.59 7.34
C THR A 168 12.40 3.42 6.92
N PRO A 169 11.99 2.18 7.23
CA PRO A 169 12.66 1.00 6.71
C PRO A 169 12.20 0.69 5.29
N ASP A 170 12.84 -0.33 4.70
CA ASP A 170 12.35 -0.96 3.47
C ASP A 170 10.90 -1.42 3.67
N VAL A 171 10.10 -1.28 2.62
CA VAL A 171 8.66 -1.49 2.68
C VAL A 171 8.26 -2.77 1.95
N GLU A 172 7.20 -3.41 2.43
CA GLU A 172 6.62 -4.57 1.75
C GLU A 172 5.77 -4.16 0.52
N PRO A 173 5.66 -5.02 -0.51
CA PRO A 173 4.84 -4.72 -1.68
C PRO A 173 3.36 -4.45 -1.33
N GLY A 174 2.80 -3.37 -1.87
CA GLY A 174 1.43 -2.95 -1.62
C GLY A 174 1.27 -2.04 -0.39
N ALA A 175 2.36 -1.58 0.21
CA ALA A 175 2.33 -0.75 1.41
C ALA A 175 3.11 0.56 1.25
N ALA A 176 2.90 1.46 2.21
CA ALA A 176 3.71 2.65 2.41
C ALA A 176 3.95 2.87 3.90
N TYR A 177 5.16 3.28 4.27
CA TYR A 177 5.52 3.66 5.63
C TYR A 177 5.86 5.15 5.67
N ILE A 178 5.50 5.83 6.76
CA ILE A 178 5.72 7.27 6.90
C ILE A 178 6.31 7.61 8.27
N ALA A 179 7.41 8.37 8.27
CA ALA A 179 7.92 8.97 9.50
C ALA A 179 6.98 10.12 9.93
N THR A 180 6.69 10.22 11.23
CA THR A 180 5.67 11.14 11.75
C THR A 180 6.04 12.63 11.61
N GLY A 181 7.28 12.95 11.24
CA GLY A 181 7.80 14.32 11.21
C GLY A 181 8.21 14.86 12.58
N THR A 182 8.15 14.01 13.61
CA THR A 182 8.69 14.27 14.95
C THR A 182 10.18 13.87 15.02
N PHE A 183 10.80 13.95 16.20
CA PHE A 183 12.21 13.58 16.39
C PHE A 183 12.40 12.49 17.44
N TYR A 184 13.54 11.81 17.36
CA TYR A 184 14.03 10.92 18.41
C TYR A 184 15.10 11.65 19.24
N GLY A 185 14.96 11.66 20.57
CA GLY A 185 15.92 12.30 21.48
C GLY A 185 16.64 11.29 22.38
N THR A 186 17.92 11.54 22.66
CA THR A 186 18.74 10.71 23.56
C THR A 186 19.57 11.58 24.50
N ASP A 187 19.92 10.99 25.66
CA ASP A 187 20.81 11.54 26.69
C ASP A 187 22.29 11.38 26.30
N GLY A 188 22.72 12.19 25.33
CA GLY A 188 24.11 12.20 24.85
C GLY A 188 24.24 12.92 23.52
N TRP A 189 25.47 13.23 23.09
CA TRP A 189 25.71 13.99 21.84
C TRP A 189 25.89 13.14 20.58
N THR A 190 25.98 11.82 20.73
CA THR A 190 26.29 10.91 19.62
C THR A 190 25.08 10.13 19.18
N ARG A 191 25.11 9.63 17.93
CA ARG A 191 24.03 8.83 17.37
C ARG A 191 23.82 7.59 18.24
N PRO A 192 22.60 7.35 18.75
CA PRO A 192 22.35 6.20 19.60
C PRO A 192 22.54 4.91 18.79
N SER A 193 23.35 3.99 19.31
CA SER A 193 23.79 2.77 18.61
C SER A 193 23.09 1.50 19.10
N PHE A 194 22.66 1.44 20.37
CA PHE A 194 22.04 0.25 20.97
C PHE A 194 20.73 0.59 21.70
N GLY A 195 19.67 -0.18 21.47
CA GLY A 195 18.39 -0.06 22.18
C GLY A 195 17.46 1.09 21.73
N ALA A 196 17.90 1.94 20.81
CA ALA A 196 17.03 2.96 20.21
C ALA A 196 15.98 2.29 19.31
N ARG A 197 14.71 2.53 19.63
CA ARG A 197 13.55 2.04 18.88
C ARG A 197 12.68 3.23 18.45
N PRO A 198 13.04 3.93 17.37
CA PRO A 198 12.10 4.83 16.69
C PRO A 198 11.11 4.01 15.86
N TYR A 199 9.98 4.62 15.50
CA TYR A 199 8.93 3.95 14.74
C TYR A 199 8.39 4.85 13.62
N ALA A 200 7.87 4.22 12.57
CA ALA A 200 7.13 4.86 11.49
C ALA A 200 5.69 4.32 11.44
N LEU A 201 4.75 5.11 10.92
CA LEU A 201 3.36 4.67 10.76
C LEU A 201 3.25 3.77 9.53
N ARG A 202 2.45 2.71 9.64
CA ARG A 202 2.14 1.80 8.54
C ARG A 202 0.89 2.24 7.80
N MET A 203 0.89 2.03 6.48
CA MET A 203 -0.20 2.33 5.57
C MET A 203 -0.26 1.26 4.48
N GLU A 204 -1.43 1.08 3.89
CA GLU A 204 -1.65 0.23 2.71
C GLU A 204 -1.92 1.12 1.49
N LEU A 205 -1.37 0.72 0.34
CA LEU A 205 -1.73 1.30 -0.94
C LEU A 205 -2.98 0.57 -1.43
N ALA A 206 -4.12 1.25 -1.36
CA ALA A 206 -5.40 0.64 -1.69
C ALA A 206 -5.43 0.20 -3.15
N LEU A 207 -5.64 -1.10 -3.37
CA LEU A 207 -5.68 -1.72 -4.69
C LEU A 207 -7.09 -2.20 -4.98
N GLN A 208 -7.69 -1.66 -6.04
CA GLN A 208 -8.93 -2.14 -6.62
C GLN A 208 -8.61 -2.95 -7.88
N GLU A 209 -8.61 -4.27 -7.75
CA GLU A 209 -8.39 -5.19 -8.88
C GLU A 209 -9.66 -5.35 -9.71
N SER A 210 -9.47 -5.36 -11.03
CA SER A 210 -10.51 -5.72 -11.99
C SER A 210 -10.19 -7.07 -12.63
N PRO A 211 -11.18 -7.96 -12.83
CA PRO A 211 -10.94 -9.25 -13.46
C PRO A 211 -10.52 -9.07 -14.91
N LEU A 212 -9.56 -9.87 -15.35
CA LEU A 212 -9.18 -9.96 -16.74
C LEU A 212 -10.27 -10.72 -17.52
N PRO A 213 -10.81 -10.17 -18.63
CA PRO A 213 -11.78 -10.89 -19.44
C PRO A 213 -11.18 -12.14 -20.09
N ALA A 214 -12.02 -13.04 -20.60
CA ALA A 214 -11.55 -14.18 -21.38
C ALA A 214 -10.77 -13.71 -22.63
N PRO A 215 -9.75 -14.46 -23.08
CA PRO A 215 -9.02 -14.11 -24.29
C PRO A 215 -9.98 -14.10 -25.50
N PRO A 216 -9.82 -13.15 -26.44
CA PRO A 216 -10.66 -13.08 -27.64
C PRO A 216 -10.61 -14.39 -28.42
N ALA A 217 -11.72 -14.77 -29.05
CA ALA A 217 -11.73 -15.92 -29.95
C ALA A 217 -10.76 -15.69 -31.13
N PRO A 218 -10.20 -16.76 -31.73
CA PRO A 218 -9.32 -16.61 -32.88
C PRO A 218 -9.99 -15.82 -34.01
N LEU A 219 -9.26 -14.86 -34.58
CA LEU A 219 -9.72 -13.99 -35.68
C LEU A 219 -10.92 -13.08 -35.34
N ALA A 220 -11.28 -12.94 -34.06
CA ALA A 220 -12.33 -12.01 -33.64
C ALA A 220 -11.93 -10.55 -33.92
N ALA A 221 -12.87 -9.76 -34.44
CA ALA A 221 -12.67 -8.34 -34.73
C ALA A 221 -12.97 -7.42 -33.54
N VAL A 222 -13.58 -7.94 -32.47
CA VAL A 222 -14.07 -7.16 -31.33
C VAL A 222 -13.20 -7.42 -30.12
N GLU A 223 -12.47 -6.40 -29.67
CA GLU A 223 -11.83 -6.37 -28.36
C GLU A 223 -12.87 -6.05 -27.29
N THR A 224 -12.85 -6.80 -26.19
CA THR A 224 -13.70 -6.49 -25.02
C THR A 224 -13.16 -5.23 -24.35
N GLU A 225 -14.05 -4.31 -23.97
CA GLU A 225 -13.65 -3.10 -23.25
C GLU A 225 -12.90 -3.46 -21.95
N PRO A 226 -11.65 -3.00 -21.77
CA PRO A 226 -10.83 -3.44 -20.66
C PRO A 226 -11.25 -2.75 -19.36
N SER A 227 -11.26 -3.50 -18.26
CA SER A 227 -11.52 -2.95 -16.93
C SER A 227 -10.23 -2.45 -16.29
N ALA A 228 -10.31 -1.30 -15.63
CA ALA A 228 -9.17 -0.67 -14.98
C ALA A 228 -8.89 -1.30 -13.61
N THR A 229 -7.63 -1.68 -13.36
CA THR A 229 -7.13 -1.92 -12.01
C THR A 229 -6.53 -0.62 -11.48
N VAL A 230 -6.87 -0.20 -10.26
CA VAL A 230 -6.48 1.11 -9.72
C VAL A 230 -5.75 0.95 -8.40
N CYS A 231 -4.58 1.57 -8.29
CA CYS A 231 -3.86 1.75 -7.03
C CYS A 231 -3.98 3.21 -6.58
N GLU A 232 -4.47 3.44 -5.36
CA GLU A 232 -4.51 4.77 -4.76
C GLU A 232 -3.20 5.09 -4.05
N LEU A 233 -2.70 6.31 -4.28
CA LEU A 233 -1.41 6.77 -3.79
C LEU A 233 -1.59 8.07 -2.97
N PRO A 234 -1.22 8.09 -1.68
CA PRO A 234 -1.22 9.32 -0.91
C PRO A 234 -0.34 10.40 -1.51
N TRP A 235 -0.77 11.65 -1.43
CA TRP A 235 -0.07 12.82 -2.01
C TRP A 235 1.43 12.84 -1.73
N PHE A 236 1.87 12.46 -0.52
CA PHE A 236 3.29 12.52 -0.14
C PHE A 236 4.14 11.47 -0.83
N THR A 237 3.53 10.42 -1.41
CA THR A 237 4.23 9.38 -2.18
C THR A 237 4.48 9.75 -3.64
N VAL A 238 3.91 10.87 -4.10
CA VAL A 238 3.98 11.33 -5.48
C VAL A 238 4.71 12.67 -5.54
N LYS A 239 5.62 12.83 -6.50
CA LYS A 239 6.20 14.11 -6.87
C LYS A 239 5.35 14.74 -7.96
N ASP A 240 4.71 15.86 -7.66
CA ASP A 240 4.06 16.70 -8.64
C ASP A 240 4.78 18.04 -8.72
N SER A 241 5.51 18.29 -9.81
CA SER A 241 6.31 19.51 -9.93
C SER A 241 5.46 20.76 -10.20
N ASN A 242 4.17 20.58 -10.52
CA ASN A 242 3.24 21.70 -10.74
C ASN A 242 2.51 22.13 -9.46
N LEU A 243 2.61 21.36 -8.38
CA LEU A 243 1.93 21.62 -7.12
C LEU A 243 2.94 21.57 -5.97
N THR A 244 2.97 22.62 -5.15
CA THR A 244 3.69 22.57 -3.87
C THR A 244 3.13 21.44 -3.01
N PRO A 245 3.90 20.88 -2.06
CA PRO A 245 3.39 19.84 -1.15
C PRO A 245 2.09 20.23 -0.43
N PHE A 246 1.91 21.51 -0.10
CA PHE A 246 0.70 22.01 0.52
C PHE A 246 -0.50 21.96 -0.44
N GLU A 247 -0.29 22.34 -1.70
CA GLU A 247 -1.29 22.24 -2.76
C GLU A 247 -1.61 20.79 -3.12
N GLN A 248 -0.61 19.89 -3.12
CA GLN A 248 -0.84 18.45 -3.31
C GLN A 248 -1.72 17.89 -2.20
N LEU A 249 -1.40 18.19 -0.93
CA LEU A 249 -2.26 17.85 0.20
C LEU A 249 -3.68 18.39 -0.08
N HIS A 250 -3.86 19.68 -0.35
CA HIS A 250 -5.21 20.26 -0.43
C HIS A 250 -6.03 19.83 -1.67
N TYR A 251 -5.43 19.85 -2.87
CA TYR A 251 -6.13 19.65 -4.14
C TYR A 251 -6.05 18.23 -4.68
N SER A 252 -4.99 17.47 -4.35
CA SER A 252 -4.83 16.09 -4.79
C SER A 252 -4.34 15.18 -3.65
N PRO A 253 -5.07 15.08 -2.52
CA PRO A 253 -4.66 14.26 -1.37
C PRO A 253 -4.41 12.80 -1.72
N MET A 254 -5.13 12.29 -2.72
CA MET A 254 -4.97 10.95 -3.27
C MET A 254 -4.81 11.03 -4.79
N TYR A 255 -3.77 10.41 -5.29
CA TYR A 255 -3.53 10.15 -6.72
C TYR A 255 -4.03 8.75 -7.07
N ARG A 256 -4.35 8.53 -8.35
CA ARG A 256 -4.75 7.22 -8.86
C ARG A 256 -3.77 6.77 -9.93
N LEU A 257 -3.05 5.69 -9.67
CA LEU A 257 -2.27 4.99 -10.68
C LEU A 257 -3.13 3.88 -11.26
N GLN A 258 -3.55 4.06 -12.51
CA GLN A 258 -4.43 3.14 -13.21
C GLN A 258 -3.62 2.22 -14.11
N ARG A 259 -3.91 0.91 -14.07
CA ARG A 259 -3.45 -0.09 -15.03
C ARG A 259 -4.63 -0.59 -15.87
N ILE A 260 -4.49 -0.55 -17.19
CA ILE A 260 -5.41 -1.19 -18.13
C ILE A 260 -4.67 -2.36 -18.77
N ASP A 261 -5.24 -3.56 -18.67
CA ASP A 261 -4.70 -4.77 -19.29
C ASP A 261 -5.44 -5.08 -20.60
N ARG A 262 -4.69 -5.34 -21.67
CA ARG A 262 -5.22 -5.76 -22.97
C ARG A 262 -4.51 -7.00 -23.48
N TYR A 263 -5.23 -7.84 -24.21
CA TYR A 263 -4.61 -8.95 -24.93
C TYR A 263 -3.85 -8.45 -26.15
N LEU A 264 -2.56 -8.76 -26.21
CA LEU A 264 -1.73 -8.54 -27.38
C LEU A 264 -1.56 -9.88 -28.11
N ALA A 265 -2.05 -9.96 -29.35
CA ALA A 265 -1.91 -11.15 -30.17
C ALA A 265 -0.44 -11.44 -30.45
N VAL A 266 -0.01 -12.67 -30.14
CA VAL A 266 1.31 -13.20 -30.45
C VAL A 266 1.31 -13.89 -31.81
N GLY A 267 0.29 -14.69 -32.06
CA GLY A 267 0.16 -15.43 -33.31
C GLY A 267 -1.12 -16.26 -33.37
N VAL A 268 -1.47 -16.67 -34.58
CA VAL A 268 -2.60 -17.57 -34.86
C VAL A 268 -2.07 -18.80 -35.59
N GLY A 269 -2.41 -19.98 -35.08
CA GLY A 269 -2.06 -21.27 -35.66
C GLY A 269 -3.33 -21.93 -36.18
N GLN A 270 -3.48 -21.97 -37.49
CA GLN A 270 -4.58 -22.66 -38.15
C GLN A 270 -4.06 -23.98 -38.71
N ASN A 271 -4.55 -25.10 -38.18
CA ASN A 271 -4.19 -26.43 -38.65
C ASN A 271 -5.31 -27.02 -39.50
N THR A 272 -5.13 -26.97 -40.81
CA THR A 272 -6.06 -27.57 -41.79
C THR A 272 -5.72 -29.03 -42.12
N THR A 273 -4.74 -29.61 -41.44
CA THR A 273 -4.25 -30.97 -41.73
C THR A 273 -4.89 -32.00 -40.78
N PRO A 274 -4.97 -33.28 -41.18
CA PRO A 274 -5.57 -34.35 -40.36
C PRO A 274 -4.66 -34.81 -39.20
N GLN A 275 -3.48 -34.21 -39.04
CA GLN A 275 -2.55 -34.50 -37.95
C GLN A 275 -2.28 -33.21 -37.17
N GLY A 276 -2.09 -33.29 -35.85
CA GLY A 276 -1.71 -32.12 -35.08
C GLY A 276 -0.32 -31.59 -35.45
N LYS A 277 -0.13 -30.28 -35.36
CA LYS A 277 1.12 -29.60 -35.72
C LYS A 277 1.49 -28.52 -34.72
N THR A 278 2.79 -28.34 -34.47
CA THR A 278 3.32 -27.24 -33.65
C THR A 278 3.54 -25.98 -34.48
N PHE A 279 3.10 -24.85 -33.94
CA PHE A 279 3.38 -23.51 -34.44
C PHE A 279 4.29 -22.78 -33.45
N ASN A 280 5.25 -22.02 -33.97
CA ASN A 280 6.18 -21.22 -33.18
C ASN A 280 6.06 -19.76 -33.61
N TRP A 281 6.03 -18.86 -32.63
CA TRP A 281 5.98 -17.41 -32.82
C TRP A 281 6.97 -16.76 -31.87
N THR A 282 7.49 -15.61 -32.28
CA THR A 282 8.35 -14.77 -31.44
C THR A 282 7.60 -13.49 -31.11
N ALA A 283 7.44 -13.21 -29.82
CA ALA A 283 6.92 -11.97 -29.26
C ALA A 283 8.04 -11.22 -28.51
N TYR A 284 7.70 -10.08 -27.93
CA TYR A 284 8.56 -9.34 -27.01
C TYR A 284 7.84 -9.14 -25.68
N LYS A 285 8.56 -9.33 -24.58
CA LYS A 285 8.09 -9.05 -23.22
C LYS A 285 8.95 -8.00 -22.54
N GLY A 286 8.40 -7.37 -21.50
CA GLY A 286 9.01 -6.24 -20.82
C GLY A 286 8.49 -4.90 -21.31
N GLU A 287 9.17 -3.85 -20.90
CA GLU A 287 8.89 -2.46 -21.21
C GLU A 287 9.48 -2.06 -22.56
N VAL A 288 8.74 -1.22 -23.29
CA VAL A 288 9.17 -0.63 -24.55
C VAL A 288 9.48 0.85 -24.33
N ASP A 289 10.70 1.26 -24.71
CA ASP A 289 11.18 2.65 -24.81
C ASP A 289 11.33 3.46 -23.49
N ASP A 290 11.97 2.89 -22.45
CA ASP A 290 12.44 3.58 -21.22
C ASP A 290 11.44 4.54 -20.51
N HIS A 291 10.16 4.51 -20.86
CA HIS A 291 9.12 5.42 -20.36
C HIS A 291 8.95 5.38 -18.84
N SER A 292 9.28 4.27 -18.18
CA SER A 292 9.28 4.10 -16.74
C SER A 292 10.37 4.94 -16.08
N ILE A 293 11.49 5.20 -16.75
CA ILE A 293 12.58 6.07 -16.27
C ILE A 293 12.10 7.52 -16.27
N ASP A 294 11.47 7.96 -17.36
CA ASP A 294 10.88 9.30 -17.46
C ASP A 294 9.74 9.48 -16.44
N PHE A 295 8.87 8.48 -16.32
CA PHE A 295 7.80 8.43 -15.33
C PHE A 295 8.35 8.55 -13.91
N THR A 296 9.40 7.79 -13.58
CA THR A 296 10.07 7.85 -12.26
C THR A 296 10.68 9.23 -12.02
N THR A 297 11.30 9.83 -13.03
CA THR A 297 11.94 11.15 -12.90
C THR A 297 10.91 12.25 -12.62
N LEU A 298 9.75 12.18 -13.27
CA LEU A 298 8.67 13.15 -13.13
C LEU A 298 7.88 12.96 -11.83
N THR A 299 7.55 11.72 -11.49
CA THR A 299 6.59 11.37 -10.41
C THR A 299 7.24 10.84 -9.13
N GLY A 300 8.52 10.45 -9.17
CA GLY A 300 9.23 9.79 -8.08
C GLY A 300 8.83 8.33 -7.84
N ILE A 301 7.78 7.83 -8.49
CA ILE A 301 7.27 6.46 -8.31
C ILE A 301 8.14 5.49 -9.10
N GLN A 302 8.60 4.43 -8.45
CA GLN A 302 9.23 3.29 -9.13
C GLN A 302 8.20 2.17 -9.31
N LEU A 303 7.94 1.77 -10.55
CA LEU A 303 6.91 0.75 -10.85
C LEU A 303 7.30 -0.64 -10.31
N ALA A 304 8.54 -1.06 -10.46
CA ALA A 304 8.96 -2.42 -10.13
C ALA A 304 9.62 -2.58 -8.74
N TYR A 305 9.94 -1.46 -8.07
CA TYR A 305 10.80 -1.43 -6.89
C TYR A 305 10.24 -0.46 -5.85
N GLU A 306 10.79 -0.53 -4.64
CA GLU A 306 10.53 0.49 -3.62
C GLU A 306 10.99 1.87 -4.10
N TRP A 307 10.23 2.90 -3.74
CA TRP A 307 10.67 4.28 -3.83
C TRP A 307 10.53 5.02 -2.51
N SER A 308 11.34 6.06 -2.40
CA SER A 308 11.49 6.92 -1.24
C SER A 308 11.59 8.37 -1.73
N PRO A 309 11.37 9.38 -0.87
CA PRO A 309 11.34 10.77 -1.30
C PRO A 309 12.68 11.20 -1.89
N ILE A 310 12.63 11.76 -3.09
CA ILE A 310 13.78 12.42 -3.74
C ILE A 310 14.04 13.80 -3.07
N SER A 311 12.99 14.46 -2.56
CA SER A 311 13.06 15.72 -1.82
C SER A 311 11.99 15.81 -0.73
N ARG A 312 12.31 16.41 0.42
CA ARG A 312 11.41 16.55 1.58
C ARG A 312 10.23 17.50 1.25
N PRO A 313 9.03 17.19 1.75
CA PRO A 313 8.82 17.56 3.15
C PRO A 313 8.50 16.41 4.11
N VAL A 314 8.23 15.21 3.60
CA VAL A 314 7.88 14.02 4.39
C VAL A 314 8.89 12.91 4.10
N ILE A 315 9.27 12.14 5.12
CA ILE A 315 10.11 10.95 4.97
C ILE A 315 9.19 9.73 4.90
N PHE A 316 9.28 8.96 3.82
CA PHE A 316 8.44 7.79 3.57
C PHE A 316 9.21 6.72 2.80
N SER A 317 8.66 5.51 2.76
CA SER A 317 8.99 4.46 1.78
C SER A 317 7.67 3.88 1.25
N ALA A 318 7.62 3.52 -0.04
CA ALA A 318 6.43 2.94 -0.65
C ALA A 318 6.80 1.92 -1.74
N GLN A 319 5.97 0.89 -1.91
CA GLN A 319 6.15 -0.09 -2.99
C GLN A 319 4.79 -0.57 -3.49
N LEU A 320 4.61 -0.58 -4.80
CA LEU A 320 3.40 -1.11 -5.43
C LEU A 320 3.32 -2.63 -5.24
N SER A 321 2.11 -3.19 -5.26
CA SER A 321 1.95 -4.64 -5.16
C SER A 321 2.58 -5.34 -6.38
N LYS A 322 3.07 -6.56 -6.15
CA LYS A 322 3.65 -7.38 -7.24
C LYS A 322 2.60 -7.81 -8.28
N SER A 323 1.35 -7.99 -7.86
CA SER A 323 0.23 -8.28 -8.78
C SER A 323 -0.05 -7.08 -9.68
N PHE A 324 -0.02 -5.87 -9.13
CA PHE A 324 -0.27 -4.63 -9.87
C PHE A 324 0.79 -4.35 -10.94
N THR A 325 2.05 -4.76 -10.71
CA THR A 325 3.19 -4.39 -11.57
C THR A 325 3.70 -5.54 -12.43
N HIS A 326 3.01 -6.69 -12.40
CA HIS A 326 3.43 -7.94 -13.04
C HIS A 326 4.83 -8.41 -12.63
N THR A 327 5.19 -8.22 -11.35
CA THR A 327 6.52 -8.59 -10.81
C THR A 327 6.48 -9.76 -9.84
N THR A 328 5.44 -10.60 -9.92
CA THR A 328 5.25 -11.74 -9.01
C THR A 328 6.37 -12.77 -9.13
N GLN A 329 6.84 -13.06 -10.36
CA GLN A 329 7.97 -13.95 -10.60
C GLN A 329 9.31 -13.18 -10.64
N SER A 330 9.34 -12.04 -11.33
CA SER A 330 10.55 -11.23 -11.47
C SER A 330 10.24 -9.79 -11.83
N ALA A 331 11.11 -8.86 -11.42
CA ALA A 331 11.12 -7.48 -11.93
C ALA A 331 11.89 -7.36 -13.28
N LYS A 332 12.52 -8.46 -13.75
CA LYS A 332 13.22 -8.48 -15.05
C LYS A 332 12.22 -8.19 -16.18
N GLY A 333 12.52 -7.16 -16.96
CA GLY A 333 11.66 -6.68 -18.05
C GLY A 333 11.20 -5.24 -17.86
N TRP A 334 11.24 -4.70 -16.64
CA TRP A 334 11.13 -3.25 -16.44
C TRP A 334 12.43 -2.57 -16.86
N GLY A 335 12.34 -1.51 -17.69
CA GLY A 335 13.47 -0.82 -18.30
C GLY A 335 14.17 -1.58 -19.44
N ALA A 336 13.64 -2.72 -19.88
CA ALA A 336 14.20 -3.46 -21.02
C ALA A 336 13.20 -4.46 -21.63
N SER A 337 13.09 -4.47 -22.95
CA SER A 337 12.38 -5.53 -23.67
C SER A 337 13.30 -6.72 -23.99
N MET A 338 12.72 -7.91 -24.06
CA MET A 338 13.42 -9.13 -24.46
C MET A 338 12.52 -10.02 -25.33
N PRO A 339 13.10 -10.80 -26.27
CA PRO A 339 12.32 -11.73 -27.07
C PRO A 339 11.70 -12.83 -26.18
N LEU A 340 10.51 -13.26 -26.56
CA LEU A 340 9.74 -14.34 -25.97
C LEU A 340 9.34 -15.32 -27.07
N GLU A 341 9.84 -16.55 -26.99
CA GLU A 341 9.42 -17.62 -27.90
C GLU A 341 8.15 -18.29 -27.36
N VAL A 342 7.14 -18.41 -28.20
CA VAL A 342 5.85 -19.05 -27.89
C VAL A 342 5.63 -20.19 -28.88
N ALA A 343 5.41 -21.38 -28.34
CA ALA A 343 5.09 -22.57 -29.12
C ALA A 343 3.74 -23.13 -28.67
N ALA A 344 2.91 -23.53 -29.64
CA ALA A 344 1.64 -24.19 -29.37
C ALA A 344 1.45 -25.40 -30.28
N TYR A 345 1.00 -26.51 -29.70
CA TYR A 345 0.51 -27.65 -30.46
C TYR A 345 -0.95 -27.41 -30.82
N VAL A 346 -1.25 -27.42 -32.13
CA VAL A 346 -2.59 -27.21 -32.66
C VAL A 346 -3.12 -28.56 -33.19
N PRO A 347 -4.19 -29.10 -32.59
CA PRO A 347 -4.82 -30.34 -33.06
C PRO A 347 -5.32 -30.25 -34.52
N ALA A 348 -5.67 -31.40 -35.10
CA ALA A 348 -6.21 -31.46 -36.45
C ALA A 348 -7.50 -30.64 -36.58
N SER A 349 -7.65 -29.90 -37.69
CA SER A 349 -8.84 -29.09 -38.00
C SER A 349 -9.22 -28.04 -36.93
N GLN A 350 -8.23 -27.52 -36.20
CA GLN A 350 -8.43 -26.48 -35.19
C GLN A 350 -7.67 -25.20 -35.50
N THR A 351 -8.18 -24.09 -34.98
CA THR A 351 -7.50 -22.81 -34.95
C THR A 351 -7.26 -22.40 -33.50
N ILE A 352 -6.01 -22.08 -33.17
CA ILE A 352 -5.62 -21.54 -31.86
C ILE A 352 -5.04 -20.15 -32.05
N ALA A 353 -5.38 -19.22 -31.17
CA ALA A 353 -4.71 -17.93 -31.06
C ALA A 353 -3.98 -17.84 -29.72
N ALA A 354 -2.75 -17.33 -29.76
CA ALA A 354 -1.90 -17.11 -28.60
C ALA A 354 -1.81 -15.62 -28.28
N TYR A 355 -1.91 -15.26 -27.00
CA TYR A 355 -1.89 -13.88 -26.52
C TYR A 355 -0.98 -13.73 -25.31
N VAL A 356 -0.47 -12.53 -25.13
CA VAL A 356 0.16 -12.05 -23.88
C VAL A 356 -0.59 -10.81 -23.39
N ILE A 357 -0.37 -10.40 -22.14
CA ILE A 357 -1.00 -9.20 -21.60
C ILE A 357 -0.07 -8.01 -21.79
N ARG A 358 -0.60 -6.96 -22.42
CA ARG A 358 0.02 -5.63 -22.46
C ARG A 358 -0.74 -4.71 -21.51
N SER A 359 0.00 -4.12 -20.60
CA SER A 359 -0.52 -3.22 -19.58
C SER A 359 -0.13 -1.78 -19.88
N GLU A 360 -1.06 -0.85 -19.71
CA GLU A 360 -0.85 0.59 -19.79
C GLU A 360 -1.07 1.22 -18.42
N TYR A 361 -0.05 1.92 -17.90
CA TYR A 361 -0.07 2.58 -16.60
C TYR A 361 -0.19 4.09 -16.76
N THR A 362 -1.24 4.68 -16.20
CA THR A 362 -1.48 6.13 -16.26
C THR A 362 -1.74 6.70 -14.87
N LEU A 363 -1.04 7.77 -14.52
CA LEU A 363 -1.16 8.45 -13.23
C LEU A 363 -2.04 9.69 -13.33
N TYR A 364 -3.07 9.73 -12.49
CA TYR A 364 -4.03 10.83 -12.43
C TYR A 364 -3.99 11.55 -11.08
N ARG A 365 -4.15 12.87 -11.14
CA ARG A 365 -4.53 13.70 -9.98
C ARG A 365 -5.96 13.41 -9.57
N GLN A 366 -6.35 13.91 -8.39
CA GLN A 366 -7.71 13.76 -7.88
C GLN A 366 -8.79 14.35 -8.81
N ASP A 367 -8.48 15.45 -9.50
CA ASP A 367 -9.35 16.11 -10.49
C ASP A 367 -9.49 15.35 -11.83
N GLY A 368 -8.74 14.26 -12.01
CA GLY A 368 -8.74 13.45 -13.24
C GLY A 368 -7.74 13.88 -14.30
N SER A 369 -6.97 14.96 -14.06
CA SER A 369 -5.88 15.33 -14.97
C SER A 369 -4.73 14.33 -14.89
N GLN A 370 -4.14 14.01 -16.04
CA GLN A 370 -2.98 13.12 -16.12
C GLN A 370 -1.70 13.89 -15.71
N LEU A 371 -0.87 13.27 -14.85
CA LEU A 371 0.36 13.87 -14.35
C LEU A 371 1.58 13.53 -15.21
N ALA A 372 1.65 12.31 -15.75
CA ALA A 372 2.81 11.81 -16.48
C ALA A 372 2.40 11.00 -17.71
N SER A 373 3.32 10.85 -18.67
CA SER A 373 3.14 9.99 -19.83
C SER A 373 2.81 8.55 -19.41
N THR A 374 2.00 7.87 -20.23
CA THR A 374 1.61 6.48 -19.99
C THR A 374 2.79 5.55 -20.19
N VAL A 375 3.01 4.64 -19.25
CA VAL A 375 4.05 3.60 -19.34
C VAL A 375 3.41 2.31 -19.83
N SER A 376 4.07 1.59 -20.75
CA SER A 376 3.56 0.34 -21.30
C SER A 376 4.48 -0.83 -21.00
N TYR A 377 3.92 -1.95 -20.55
CA TYR A 377 4.66 -3.17 -20.21
C TYR A 377 3.94 -4.40 -20.75
N THR A 378 4.68 -5.29 -21.41
CA THR A 378 4.15 -6.58 -21.87
C THR A 378 4.56 -7.69 -20.91
N ASN A 379 3.58 -8.27 -20.21
CA ASN A 379 3.78 -9.42 -19.33
C ASN A 379 3.93 -10.71 -20.16
N GLY A 380 5.12 -11.30 -20.14
CA GLY A 380 5.43 -12.56 -20.79
C GLY A 380 5.59 -13.75 -19.85
N ASP A 381 5.12 -13.65 -18.61
CA ASP A 381 5.16 -14.75 -17.62
C ASP A 381 4.00 -15.74 -17.83
N THR A 382 2.96 -15.35 -18.57
CA THR A 382 1.81 -16.18 -18.89
C THR A 382 1.37 -15.94 -20.33
N VAL A 383 1.19 -17.02 -21.08
CA VAL A 383 0.61 -17.00 -22.43
C VAL A 383 -0.81 -17.55 -22.34
N TYR A 384 -1.74 -16.82 -22.94
CA TYR A 384 -3.15 -17.15 -22.97
C TYR A 384 -3.50 -17.71 -24.34
N PHE A 385 -4.40 -18.68 -24.37
CA PHE A 385 -4.85 -19.30 -25.60
C PHE A 385 -6.37 -19.23 -25.73
N SER A 386 -6.84 -19.08 -26.96
CA SER A 386 -8.23 -19.28 -27.33
C SER A 386 -8.32 -20.21 -28.54
N GLU A 387 -9.43 -20.93 -28.64
CA GLU A 387 -9.61 -21.98 -29.64
C GLU A 387 -10.89 -21.73 -30.43
N ALA A 388 -10.87 -22.09 -31.70
CA ALA A 388 -12.04 -22.20 -32.57
C ALA A 388 -11.95 -23.52 -33.33
N SER A 389 -13.04 -24.30 -33.27
CA SER A 389 -13.23 -25.47 -34.15
C SER A 389 -13.91 -25.00 -35.43
N GLU A 390 -13.51 -25.53 -36.58
CA GLU A 390 -14.45 -25.61 -37.69
C GLU A 390 -15.62 -26.47 -37.19
N ALA A 391 -16.82 -25.90 -37.15
CA ALA A 391 -18.01 -26.73 -36.99
C ALA A 391 -18.01 -27.69 -38.18
N ALA A 392 -18.00 -29.00 -37.91
CA ALA A 392 -18.34 -29.97 -38.94
C ALA A 392 -19.70 -29.53 -39.54
N PRO A 393 -19.88 -29.54 -40.87
CA PRO A 393 -21.21 -29.34 -41.42
C PRO A 393 -22.10 -30.38 -40.74
N GLU A 394 -23.15 -29.90 -40.05
CA GLU A 394 -24.19 -30.79 -39.57
C GLU A 394 -24.71 -31.55 -40.80
N ASP A 395 -24.52 -32.87 -40.83
CA ASP A 395 -25.16 -33.74 -41.80
C ASP A 395 -26.67 -33.59 -41.58
N GLU A 396 -27.29 -32.66 -42.33
CA GLU A 396 -28.71 -32.31 -42.30
C GLU A 396 -29.60 -33.44 -42.87
N GLU A 397 -29.12 -34.69 -42.92
CA GLU A 397 -29.79 -35.81 -43.59
C GLU A 397 -30.35 -36.89 -42.66
N ASN A 398 -30.40 -36.70 -41.33
CA ASN A 398 -31.00 -37.72 -40.46
C ASN A 398 -31.66 -37.23 -39.16
N LEU A 399 -32.54 -36.23 -39.24
CA LEU A 399 -33.52 -35.97 -38.19
C LEU A 399 -34.80 -36.80 -38.43
N PRO A 400 -35.19 -37.72 -37.53
CA PRO A 400 -36.48 -38.38 -37.62
C PRO A 400 -37.62 -37.38 -37.33
N ALA A 401 -38.67 -37.44 -38.14
CA ALA A 401 -39.80 -36.52 -38.11
C ALA A 401 -40.49 -36.45 -36.73
N PRO A 402 -40.98 -35.28 -36.30
CA PRO A 402 -41.67 -35.14 -35.02
C PRO A 402 -43.04 -35.84 -35.06
N ALA A 403 -43.32 -36.63 -34.03
CA ALA A 403 -44.62 -37.27 -33.83
C ALA A 403 -45.72 -36.23 -33.52
N PRO A 404 -46.99 -36.48 -33.89
CA PRO A 404 -48.07 -35.53 -33.68
C PRO A 404 -48.46 -35.41 -32.19
N PRO A 405 -49.03 -34.26 -31.76
CA PRO A 405 -49.37 -34.02 -30.37
C PRO A 405 -50.62 -34.82 -29.96
N GLU A 406 -50.53 -35.56 -28.85
CA GLU A 406 -51.68 -36.18 -28.18
C GLU A 406 -52.53 -35.14 -27.43
N VAL A 407 -53.84 -35.26 -27.57
CA VAL A 407 -54.86 -34.46 -26.88
C VAL A 407 -55.14 -35.11 -25.51
N PRO A 408 -55.14 -34.36 -24.39
CA PRO A 408 -55.41 -34.95 -23.09
C PRO A 408 -56.91 -35.22 -22.89
N GLU A 409 -57.26 -36.47 -22.58
CA GLU A 409 -58.60 -36.89 -22.17
C GLU A 409 -58.75 -36.76 -20.64
N ILE A 410 -59.88 -36.18 -20.22
CA ILE A 410 -60.26 -35.94 -18.83
C ILE A 410 -60.92 -37.21 -18.27
N VAL A 411 -60.51 -37.67 -17.09
CA VAL A 411 -61.36 -38.54 -16.25
C VAL A 411 -61.19 -38.21 -14.77
N GLU A 412 -62.32 -38.02 -14.09
CA GLU A 412 -62.53 -37.70 -12.67
C GLU A 412 -62.30 -38.88 -11.70
N GLU A 413 -62.12 -38.50 -10.43
CA GLU A 413 -61.77 -39.26 -9.22
C GLU A 413 -62.70 -40.42 -8.79
N ALA A 414 -62.12 -41.38 -8.04
CA ALA A 414 -62.78 -41.99 -6.88
C ALA A 414 -61.77 -42.50 -5.82
N LEU A 415 -62.09 -42.23 -4.54
CA LEU A 415 -61.31 -42.44 -3.31
C LEU A 415 -61.34 -43.89 -2.75
N ALA A 416 -60.23 -44.38 -2.16
CA ALA A 416 -60.10 -44.89 -0.78
C ALA A 416 -58.80 -45.73 -0.51
N GLN A 417 -58.21 -45.54 0.69
CA GLN A 417 -56.95 -46.06 1.30
C GLN A 417 -57.02 -47.52 1.86
N PRO A 418 -56.01 -48.08 2.60
CA PRO A 418 -54.52 -48.04 2.53
C PRO A 418 -53.86 -49.44 2.62
N SER A 419 -52.54 -49.58 2.36
CA SER A 419 -51.75 -50.73 2.86
C SER A 419 -50.26 -50.43 3.11
N VAL A 420 -49.93 -50.33 4.40
CA VAL A 420 -48.72 -50.70 5.18
C VAL A 420 -47.41 -51.07 4.43
N GLU A 421 -46.34 -50.33 4.76
CA GLU A 421 -44.93 -50.68 4.53
C GLU A 421 -44.39 -51.73 5.53
N PRO A 422 -43.34 -52.49 5.17
CA PRO A 422 -42.36 -52.94 6.13
C PRO A 422 -40.96 -52.35 5.86
N VAL A 423 -40.41 -51.79 6.94
CA VAL A 423 -38.99 -51.50 7.18
C VAL A 423 -38.22 -52.82 7.27
N LEU A 424 -37.01 -52.90 6.68
CA LEU A 424 -36.00 -53.87 7.07
C LEU A 424 -34.58 -53.28 7.01
N GLU A 425 -33.97 -53.24 8.19
CA GLU A 425 -32.61 -52.85 8.53
C GLU A 425 -32.06 -54.02 9.40
N ILE A 426 -30.96 -54.69 9.02
CA ILE A 426 -30.12 -55.52 9.93
C ILE A 426 -28.65 -55.57 9.44
N THR A 427 -27.81 -54.71 10.03
CA THR A 427 -26.53 -54.89 10.81
C THR A 427 -25.57 -56.10 10.59
N PRO A 428 -24.39 -56.21 11.28
CA PRO A 428 -23.07 -56.04 10.70
C PRO A 428 -22.14 -57.27 10.86
N HIS A 429 -21.01 -57.32 10.15
CA HIS A 429 -19.95 -58.30 10.42
C HIS A 429 -18.66 -57.63 10.87
N ASP A 430 -18.34 -57.82 12.14
CA ASP A 430 -17.00 -57.81 12.72
C ASP A 430 -16.28 -59.14 12.40
N PHE A 431 -14.97 -59.10 12.17
CA PHE A 431 -13.95 -59.82 12.97
C PHE A 431 -12.52 -59.53 12.43
N THR A 432 -11.81 -58.69 13.19
CA THR A 432 -10.41 -58.82 13.66
C THR A 432 -9.24 -58.98 12.68
N ASP A 433 -8.29 -58.04 12.77
CA ASP A 433 -6.87 -58.34 12.67
C ASP A 433 -6.12 -57.83 13.92
N ASN A 434 -5.18 -58.64 14.39
CA ASN A 434 -4.54 -58.62 15.70
C ASN A 434 -3.10 -58.15 15.55
N THR A 435 -2.70 -57.07 16.21
CA THR A 435 -1.27 -56.85 16.54
C THR A 435 -1.13 -56.29 17.97
N LEU A 436 -0.45 -57.08 18.81
CA LEU A 436 0.04 -56.72 20.14
C LEU A 436 1.59 -56.75 20.10
N PHE A 437 2.19 -55.56 20.28
CA PHE A 437 3.22 -55.16 21.27
C PHE A 437 4.11 -56.23 21.95
N PRO A 438 5.36 -55.88 22.36
CA PRO A 438 5.70 -54.77 23.27
C PRO A 438 6.34 -53.53 22.64
#